data_AF-A0A7U7AZP8-F1
#
_entry.id   AF-A0A7U7AZP8-F1
#
_cell.length_a   1.000
_cell.length_b   1.000
_cell.length_c   1.000
_cell.angle_alpha   90.00
_cell.angle_beta   90.00
_cell.angle_gamma   90.00
#
_symmetry.space_group_name_H-M   'P 1'
#
loop_
_entity.id
_entity.type
_entity.pdbx_description
1 polymer ?
#
loop_
_entity_poly.entity_id
_entity_poly.type
_entity_poly.pdbx_seq_one_letter_code
_entity_poly.pdbx_strand_id
1 'polypeptide(L)'
;MPARLPHPATWALLAMLAAQLLVWAWGRGMYANEEITPPPPPALSLKLAAMGDDQFLFRSLGLHLQNFGDTGGQVTPLADYDYQRLYGWFLALDGLDPLSDYVAVIAAQYYGLTPKNEDVRHVVAYLRAHAAKDYASNWRWLAHAVYLARHRMKDNVLALEVARELAGLPIPDLPPWTRAMPAYAMADLGEREAAIALLVAIMATDAKHLTPEEVVGMEKSIRKWQRLGEGGQP
;
A
#
# COMPACT_ATOMS: atom_id res chain seq x y z
N MET A 1 -7.04 65.39 -29.47
CA MET A 1 -7.97 64.27 -29.28
C MET A 1 -8.37 64.23 -27.81
N PRO A 2 -9.65 64.41 -27.44
CA PRO A 2 -10.06 64.32 -26.04
C PRO A 2 -10.02 62.86 -25.57
N ALA A 3 -9.35 62.61 -24.44
CA ALA A 3 -9.32 61.28 -23.82
C ALA A 3 -10.75 60.89 -23.39
N ARG A 4 -11.29 59.80 -23.94
CA ARG A 4 -12.56 59.23 -23.47
C ARG A 4 -12.36 58.76 -22.05
N LEU A 5 -13.13 59.32 -21.12
CA LEU A 5 -13.15 58.85 -19.74
C LEU A 5 -13.64 57.39 -19.70
N PRO A 6 -13.03 56.54 -18.88
CA PRO A 6 -13.41 55.14 -18.76
C PRO A 6 -14.86 54.98 -18.28
N HIS A 7 -15.60 54.04 -18.88
CA HIS A 7 -17.00 53.75 -18.57
C HIS A 7 -17.14 53.30 -17.09
N PRO A 8 -18.20 53.66 -16.35
CA PRO A 8 -18.37 53.28 -14.93
C PRO A 8 -18.22 51.77 -14.66
N ALA A 9 -18.59 50.93 -15.63
CA ALA A 9 -18.38 49.48 -15.56
C ALA A 9 -16.90 49.07 -15.41
N THR A 10 -15.97 49.82 -16.00
CA THR A 10 -14.52 49.54 -15.86
C THR A 10 -14.04 49.79 -14.43
N TRP A 11 -14.55 50.81 -13.75
CA TRP A 11 -14.26 51.07 -12.34
C TRP A 11 -14.84 50.00 -11.43
N ALA A 12 -16.06 49.53 -11.70
CA ALA A 12 -16.67 48.42 -10.96
C ALA A 12 -15.84 47.13 -11.11
N LEU A 13 -15.35 46.83 -12.31
CA LEU A 13 -14.53 45.65 -12.58
C LEU A 13 -13.15 45.75 -11.91
N LEU A 14 -12.52 46.93 -11.94
CA LEU A 14 -11.27 47.20 -11.21
C LEU A 14 -11.47 47.08 -9.70
N ALA A 15 -12.59 47.56 -9.16
CA ALA A 15 -12.91 47.42 -7.74
C ALA A 15 -13.13 45.96 -7.34
N MET A 16 -13.85 45.17 -8.15
CA MET A 16 -14.00 43.73 -7.92
C MET A 16 -12.66 42.99 -8.00
N LEU A 17 -11.80 43.33 -8.97
CA LEU A 17 -10.47 42.73 -9.08
C LEU A 17 -9.59 43.10 -7.87
N ALA A 18 -9.64 44.36 -7.43
CA ALA A 18 -8.93 44.80 -6.23
C ALA A 18 -9.43 44.08 -4.98
N ALA A 19 -10.75 43.92 -4.82
CA ALA A 19 -11.34 43.14 -3.73
C ALA A 19 -10.89 41.68 -3.77
N GLN A 20 -10.89 41.04 -4.95
CA GLN A 20 -10.43 39.67 -5.13
C GLN A 20 -8.94 39.52 -4.74
N LEU A 21 -8.08 40.44 -5.17
CA LEU A 21 -6.67 40.44 -4.82
C LEU A 21 -6.43 40.69 -3.34
N LEU A 22 -7.24 41.55 -2.70
CA LEU A 22 -7.19 41.79 -1.25
C LEU A 22 -7.60 40.55 -0.45
N VAL A 23 -8.70 39.89 -0.85
CA VAL A 23 -9.15 38.63 -0.24
C VAL A 23 -8.09 37.56 -0.39
N TRP A 24 -7.50 37.41 -1.59
CA TRP A 24 -6.42 36.46 -1.82
C TRP A 24 -5.16 36.81 -1.01
N ALA A 25 -4.74 38.08 -0.98
CA ALA A 25 -3.55 38.52 -0.25
C ALA A 25 -3.70 38.34 1.27
N TRP A 26 -4.92 38.48 1.79
CA TRP A 26 -5.26 38.22 3.19
C TRP A 26 -5.37 36.72 3.50
N GLY A 27 -6.07 35.96 2.65
CA GLY A 27 -6.33 34.53 2.86
C GLY A 27 -5.15 33.61 2.52
N ARG A 28 -4.19 34.03 1.68
CA ARG A 28 -3.06 33.19 1.26
C ARG A 28 -2.12 32.75 2.39
N GLY A 29 -2.19 33.41 3.56
CA GLY A 29 -1.42 33.02 4.75
C GLY A 29 -2.25 32.23 5.77
N MET A 30 -3.56 32.10 5.56
CA MET A 30 -4.45 31.33 6.41
C MET A 30 -4.45 29.88 5.94
N TYR A 31 -3.46 29.13 6.40
CA TYR A 31 -3.46 27.68 6.25
C TYR A 31 -4.08 27.06 7.49
N ALA A 32 -5.01 26.12 7.31
CA ALA A 32 -5.39 25.25 8.40
C ALA A 32 -4.17 24.38 8.74
N ASN A 33 -3.68 24.46 9.98
CA ASN A 33 -2.74 23.48 10.52
C ASN A 33 -3.52 22.18 10.73
N GLU A 34 -3.80 21.48 9.64
CA GLU A 34 -4.34 20.13 9.72
C GLU A 34 -3.20 19.17 10.06
N GLU A 35 -3.46 18.31 11.03
CA GLU A 35 -2.54 17.24 11.34
C GLU A 35 -2.45 16.31 10.12
N ILE A 36 -1.23 15.99 9.66
CA ILE A 36 -0.98 15.20 8.45
C ILE A 36 -1.76 13.87 8.50
N THR A 37 -1.73 13.22 9.66
CA THR A 37 -2.43 11.97 9.90
C THR A 37 -3.20 12.08 11.23
N PRO A 38 -4.47 12.54 11.21
CA PRO A 38 -5.27 12.61 12.42
C PRO A 38 -5.50 11.18 12.98
N PRO A 39 -5.83 11.02 14.27
CA PRO A 39 -6.17 9.70 14.79
C PRO A 39 -7.46 9.18 14.13
N PRO A 40 -7.55 7.87 13.80
CA PRO A 40 -8.74 7.30 13.21
C PRO A 40 -9.93 7.37 14.18
N PRO A 41 -11.15 7.66 13.70
CA PRO A 41 -12.33 7.67 14.55
C PRO A 41 -12.63 6.28 15.12
N PRO A 42 -13.15 6.18 16.36
CA PRO A 42 -13.62 4.91 16.91
C PRO A 42 -14.71 4.28 16.04
N ALA A 43 -14.79 2.94 16.02
CA ALA A 43 -15.76 2.22 15.21
C ALA A 43 -17.23 2.63 15.49
N LEU A 44 -17.56 2.95 16.74
CA LEU A 44 -18.89 3.47 17.10
C LEU A 44 -19.18 4.82 16.44
N SER A 45 -18.19 5.72 16.43
CA SER A 45 -18.32 7.04 15.80
C SER A 45 -18.51 6.92 14.29
N LEU A 46 -17.80 5.99 13.64
CA LEU A 46 -17.97 5.71 12.21
C LEU A 46 -19.37 5.18 11.90
N LYS A 47 -19.88 4.23 12.68
CA LYS A 47 -21.25 3.70 12.53
C LYS A 47 -22.32 4.79 12.67
N LEU A 48 -22.14 5.71 13.61
CA LEU A 48 -23.05 6.85 13.79
C LEU A 48 -22.94 7.85 12.62
N ALA A 49 -21.71 8.15 12.17
CA ALA A 49 -21.45 9.06 11.06
C ALA A 49 -21.93 8.51 9.71
N ALA A 50 -21.97 7.19 9.56
CA ALA A 50 -22.48 6.55 8.34
C ALA A 50 -23.99 6.78 8.17
N MET A 51 -24.73 7.01 9.26
CA MET A 51 -26.18 7.22 9.25
C MET A 51 -26.95 6.13 8.48
N GLY A 52 -26.42 4.89 8.49
CA GLY A 52 -26.97 3.75 7.76
C GLY A 52 -26.41 3.52 6.35
N ASP A 53 -25.53 4.39 5.85
CA ASP A 53 -24.83 4.24 4.57
C ASP A 53 -23.30 4.17 4.75
N ASP A 54 -22.83 2.98 5.11
CA ASP A 54 -21.40 2.70 5.30
C ASP A 54 -20.61 2.90 4.00
N GLN A 55 -21.26 2.70 2.86
CA GLN A 55 -20.68 2.77 1.52
C GLN A 55 -20.40 4.21 1.08
N PHE A 56 -21.31 5.14 1.37
CA PHE A 56 -21.06 6.56 1.18
C PHE A 56 -19.92 7.03 2.08
N LEU A 57 -19.99 6.71 3.38
CA LEU A 57 -18.96 7.13 4.33
C LEU A 57 -17.59 6.58 3.96
N PHE A 58 -17.51 5.31 3.57
CA PHE A 58 -16.27 4.68 3.10
C PHE A 58 -15.63 5.45 1.96
N ARG A 59 -16.40 5.82 0.93
CA ARG A 59 -15.86 6.56 -0.23
C ARG A 59 -15.42 7.96 0.14
N SER A 60 -16.19 8.66 0.98
CA SER A 60 -15.82 10.00 1.46
C SER A 60 -14.54 9.98 2.28
N LEU A 61 -14.42 9.05 3.23
CA LEU A 61 -13.23 8.92 4.07
C LEU A 61 -12.04 8.33 3.30
N GLY A 62 -12.28 7.45 2.32
CA GLY A 62 -11.25 6.91 1.44
C GLY A 62 -10.61 8.01 0.58
N LEU A 63 -11.42 8.89 0.00
CA LEU A 63 -10.92 10.08 -0.71
C LEU A 63 -10.16 11.00 0.24
N HIS A 64 -10.63 11.18 1.48
CA HIS A 64 -9.89 11.96 2.47
C HIS A 64 -8.53 11.31 2.77
N LEU A 65 -8.47 10.00 3.03
CA LEU A 65 -7.22 9.26 3.27
C LEU A 65 -6.24 9.40 2.09
N GLN A 66 -6.72 9.39 0.85
CA GLN A 66 -5.88 9.56 -0.33
C GLN A 66 -5.25 10.97 -0.42
N ASN A 67 -5.88 11.98 0.20
CA ASN A 67 -5.43 13.37 0.18
C ASN A 67 -4.91 13.84 1.56
N PHE A 68 -4.62 12.92 2.49
CA PHE A 68 -3.95 13.28 3.74
C PHE A 68 -2.62 13.99 3.43
N GLY A 69 -2.29 15.01 4.23
CA GLY A 69 -1.08 15.81 4.05
C GLY A 69 -1.05 16.71 2.81
N ASP A 70 -2.09 16.67 1.96
CA ASP A 70 -2.17 17.40 0.70
C ASP A 70 -3.26 18.50 0.77
N THR A 71 -3.01 19.53 1.60
CA THR A 71 -3.95 20.64 1.83
C THR A 71 -3.39 21.95 1.26
N GLY A 72 -4.22 22.70 0.52
CA GLY A 72 -3.88 24.06 0.08
C GLY A 72 -2.71 24.15 -0.91
N GLY A 73 -2.44 23.08 -1.67
CA GLY A 73 -1.36 23.02 -2.67
C GLY A 73 0.02 22.67 -2.11
N GLN A 74 0.10 22.36 -0.81
CA GLN A 74 1.28 21.72 -0.20
C GLN A 74 1.14 20.20 -0.35
N VAL A 75 2.27 19.52 -0.55
CA VAL A 75 2.33 18.05 -0.57
C VAL A 75 3.26 17.62 0.54
N THR A 76 2.78 16.75 1.43
CA THR A 76 3.59 16.24 2.54
C THR A 76 4.38 15.01 2.11
N PRO A 77 5.70 14.94 2.37
CA PRO A 77 6.48 13.74 2.10
C PRO A 77 5.96 12.54 2.90
N LEU A 78 5.88 11.36 2.26
CA LEU A 78 5.43 10.12 2.92
C LEU A 78 6.24 9.76 4.17
N ALA A 79 7.47 10.27 4.32
CA ALA A 79 8.30 10.05 5.48
C ALA A 79 7.76 10.72 6.75
N ASP A 80 6.91 11.73 6.63
CA ASP A 80 6.46 12.56 7.75
C ASP A 80 5.09 12.11 8.31
N TYR A 81 4.50 11.06 7.73
CA TYR A 81 3.21 10.51 8.15
C TYR A 81 3.39 9.60 9.38
N ASP A 82 2.36 9.53 10.21
CA ASP A 82 2.30 8.57 11.32
C ASP A 82 1.71 7.24 10.82
N TYR A 83 2.58 6.26 10.55
CA TYR A 83 2.17 4.98 9.99
C TYR A 83 1.37 4.10 10.96
N GLN A 84 1.50 4.33 12.26
CA GLN A 84 0.65 3.67 13.25
C GLN A 84 -0.79 4.19 13.14
N ARG A 85 -0.97 5.49 12.91
CA ARG A 85 -2.31 6.06 12.66
C ARG A 85 -2.84 5.68 11.29
N LEU A 86 -2.01 5.66 10.25
CA LEU A 86 -2.41 5.16 8.93
C LEU A 86 -2.89 3.71 9.00
N TYR A 87 -2.20 2.84 9.74
CA TYR A 87 -2.66 1.48 10.01
C TYR A 87 -4.07 1.46 10.61
N GLY A 88 -4.32 2.29 11.62
CA GLY A 88 -5.64 2.41 12.24
C GLY A 88 -6.70 2.96 11.27
N TRP A 89 -6.35 3.91 10.40
CA TRP A 89 -7.23 4.40 9.33
C TRP A 89 -7.55 3.32 8.30
N PHE A 90 -6.56 2.52 7.91
CA PHE A 90 -6.78 1.40 7.01
C PHE A 90 -7.81 0.47 7.63
N LEU A 91 -7.60 0.01 8.87
CA LEU A 91 -8.55 -0.86 9.57
C LEU A 91 -9.94 -0.23 9.74
N ALA A 92 -10.03 1.06 10.00
CA ALA A 92 -11.28 1.79 10.14
C ALA A 92 -12.11 1.77 8.84
N LEU A 93 -11.48 2.09 7.71
CA LEU A 93 -12.11 2.05 6.39
C LEU A 93 -12.47 0.62 5.97
N ASP A 94 -11.58 -0.33 6.22
CA ASP A 94 -11.77 -1.75 5.98
C ASP A 94 -12.91 -2.34 6.85
N GLY A 95 -13.28 -1.66 7.92
CA GLY A 95 -14.44 -1.99 8.75
C GLY A 95 -15.76 -1.47 8.18
N LEU A 96 -15.72 -0.42 7.35
CA LEU A 96 -16.88 0.11 6.62
C LEU A 96 -17.15 -0.68 5.33
N ASP A 97 -16.09 -1.06 4.61
CA ASP A 97 -16.18 -1.93 3.44
C ASP A 97 -15.04 -2.97 3.43
N PRO A 98 -15.27 -4.18 3.97
CA PRO A 98 -14.27 -5.25 4.00
C PRO A 98 -14.07 -5.95 2.65
N LEU A 99 -14.97 -5.74 1.68
CA LEU A 99 -14.88 -6.37 0.35
C LEU A 99 -14.08 -5.50 -0.64
N SER A 100 -13.88 -4.22 -0.31
CA SER A 100 -13.14 -3.31 -1.17
C SER A 100 -11.63 -3.48 -1.06
N ASP A 101 -10.99 -3.73 -2.19
CA ASP A 101 -9.54 -3.70 -2.33
C ASP A 101 -8.95 -2.28 -2.31
N TYR A 102 -9.78 -1.23 -2.31
CA TYR A 102 -9.31 0.15 -2.45
C TYR A 102 -8.29 0.55 -1.38
N VAL A 103 -8.57 0.23 -0.11
CA VAL A 103 -7.69 0.59 1.01
C VAL A 103 -6.40 -0.23 0.96
N ALA A 104 -6.50 -1.52 0.62
CA ALA A 104 -5.34 -2.39 0.40
C ALA A 104 -4.44 -1.89 -0.75
N VAL A 105 -5.01 -1.42 -1.86
CA VAL A 105 -4.27 -0.79 -2.96
C VAL A 105 -3.55 0.47 -2.48
N ILE A 106 -4.25 1.39 -1.81
CA ILE A 106 -3.65 2.65 -1.33
C ILE A 106 -2.54 2.37 -0.31
N ALA A 107 -2.78 1.48 0.65
CA ALA A 107 -1.79 1.10 1.64
C ALA A 107 -0.53 0.51 0.97
N ALA A 108 -0.71 -0.43 0.05
CA ALA A 108 0.38 -1.13 -0.61
C ALA A 108 1.16 -0.27 -1.60
N GLN A 109 0.46 0.42 -2.50
CA GLN A 109 1.04 1.06 -3.69
C GLN A 109 1.36 2.53 -3.49
N TYR A 110 0.79 3.18 -2.47
CA TYR A 110 1.10 4.56 -2.13
C TYR A 110 1.90 4.64 -0.83
N TYR A 111 1.29 4.26 0.29
CA TYR A 111 1.94 4.35 1.60
C TYR A 111 3.11 3.34 1.77
N GLY A 112 3.06 2.18 1.13
CA GLY A 112 4.16 1.21 1.09
C GLY A 112 5.42 1.71 0.38
N LEU A 113 5.34 2.86 -0.31
CA LEU A 113 6.46 3.50 -0.99
C LEU A 113 7.20 4.54 -0.14
N THR A 114 6.89 4.65 1.16
CA THR A 114 7.68 5.47 2.09
C THR A 114 9.18 5.20 2.01
N PRO A 115 10.03 6.23 2.09
CA PRO A 115 11.48 6.06 2.16
C PRO A 115 11.95 5.50 3.52
N LYS A 116 11.12 5.56 4.56
CA LYS A 116 11.41 4.99 5.88
C LYS A 116 11.00 3.52 5.91
N ASN A 117 11.99 2.63 5.80
CA ASN A 117 11.74 1.19 5.70
C ASN A 117 10.98 0.62 6.91
N GLU A 118 11.17 1.18 8.10
CA GLU A 118 10.51 0.72 9.33
C GLU A 118 8.98 0.90 9.28
N ASP A 119 8.52 1.99 8.67
CA ASP A 119 7.11 2.35 8.54
C ASP A 119 6.33 1.35 7.68
N VAL A 120 6.99 0.75 6.69
CA VAL A 120 6.40 -0.28 5.82
C VAL A 120 5.88 -1.49 6.61
N ARG A 121 6.40 -1.72 7.83
CA ARG A 121 5.90 -2.77 8.74
C ARG A 121 4.40 -2.61 9.03
N HIS A 122 3.92 -1.38 9.17
CA HIS A 122 2.50 -1.10 9.41
C HIS A 122 1.62 -1.44 8.20
N VAL A 123 2.13 -1.17 6.99
CA VAL A 123 1.47 -1.55 5.74
C VAL A 123 1.40 -3.08 5.62
N VAL A 124 2.53 -3.77 5.85
CA VAL A 124 2.58 -5.24 5.85
C VAL A 124 1.61 -5.84 6.86
N ALA A 125 1.55 -5.29 8.08
CA ALA A 125 0.63 -5.74 9.12
C ALA A 125 -0.83 -5.55 8.70
N TYR A 126 -1.18 -4.44 8.05
CA TYR A 126 -2.53 -4.21 7.54
C TYR A 126 -2.88 -5.19 6.41
N LEU A 127 -2.01 -5.39 5.42
CA LEU A 127 -2.27 -6.31 4.31
C LEU A 127 -2.50 -7.74 4.79
N ARG A 128 -1.75 -8.19 5.80
CA ARG A 128 -2.00 -9.49 6.46
C ARG A 128 -3.36 -9.53 7.14
N ALA A 129 -3.71 -8.49 7.90
CA ALA A 129 -5.00 -8.41 8.59
C ALA A 129 -6.18 -8.37 7.60
N HIS A 130 -6.05 -7.64 6.50
CA HIS A 130 -7.05 -7.57 5.43
C HIS A 130 -7.18 -8.91 4.70
N ALA A 131 -6.07 -9.60 4.41
CA ALA A 131 -6.09 -10.94 3.84
C ALA A 131 -6.80 -11.95 4.75
N ALA A 132 -6.56 -11.86 6.06
CA ALA A 132 -7.13 -12.77 7.05
C ALA A 132 -8.66 -12.65 7.23
N LYS A 133 -9.27 -11.55 6.78
CA LYS A 133 -10.75 -11.40 6.81
C LYS A 133 -11.44 -12.38 5.88
N ASP A 134 -10.88 -12.58 4.70
CA ASP A 134 -11.34 -13.56 3.73
C ASP A 134 -10.17 -14.00 2.84
N TYR A 135 -9.47 -15.04 3.27
CA TYR A 135 -8.34 -15.57 2.52
C TYR A 135 -8.73 -16.01 1.09
N ALA A 136 -9.98 -16.43 0.86
CA ALA A 136 -10.41 -16.90 -0.46
C ALA A 136 -10.36 -15.76 -1.50
N SER A 137 -10.79 -14.56 -1.11
CA SER A 137 -10.78 -13.38 -1.97
C SER A 137 -9.47 -12.59 -1.91
N ASN A 138 -8.84 -12.54 -0.72
CA ASN A 138 -7.83 -11.53 -0.40
C ASN A 138 -6.40 -12.08 -0.28
N TRP A 139 -6.15 -13.37 -0.55
CA TRP A 139 -4.82 -13.99 -0.42
C TRP A 139 -3.69 -13.25 -1.16
N ARG A 140 -4.01 -12.55 -2.26
CA ARG A 140 -3.05 -11.80 -3.09
C ARG A 140 -2.35 -10.70 -2.28
N TRP A 141 -3.00 -10.18 -1.25
CA TRP A 141 -2.43 -9.19 -0.35
C TRP A 141 -1.32 -9.75 0.53
N LEU A 142 -1.32 -11.05 0.85
CA LEU A 142 -0.15 -11.70 1.46
C LEU A 142 1.04 -11.71 0.49
N ALA A 143 0.82 -11.97 -0.79
CA ALA A 143 1.91 -11.93 -1.77
C ALA A 143 2.52 -10.52 -1.88
N HIS A 144 1.67 -9.48 -1.84
CA HIS A 144 2.14 -8.10 -1.81
C HIS A 144 2.87 -7.76 -0.49
N ALA A 145 2.38 -8.28 0.65
CA ALA A 145 3.06 -8.14 1.93
C ALA A 145 4.44 -8.82 1.94
N VAL A 146 4.59 -10.00 1.33
CA VAL A 146 5.91 -10.65 1.11
C VAL A 146 6.81 -9.75 0.27
N TYR A 147 6.29 -9.16 -0.82
CA TYR A 147 7.06 -8.25 -1.65
C TYR A 147 7.57 -7.04 -0.86
N LEU A 148 6.71 -6.38 -0.08
CA LEU A 148 7.09 -5.23 0.74
C LEU A 148 8.12 -5.61 1.81
N ALA A 149 7.91 -6.69 2.55
CA ALA A 149 8.86 -7.17 3.55
C ALA A 149 10.23 -7.48 2.94
N ARG A 150 10.25 -8.21 1.82
CA ARG A 150 11.48 -8.64 1.16
C ARG A 150 12.24 -7.49 0.49
N HIS A 151 11.53 -6.64 -0.27
CA HIS A 151 12.19 -5.70 -1.17
C HIS A 151 12.23 -4.26 -0.65
N ARG A 152 11.26 -3.84 0.15
CA ARG A 152 11.23 -2.49 0.75
C ARG A 152 11.92 -2.53 2.11
N MET A 153 11.43 -3.37 3.02
CA MET A 153 11.98 -3.47 4.38
C MET A 153 13.34 -4.16 4.43
N LYS A 154 13.64 -5.03 3.46
CA LYS A 154 14.78 -5.96 3.50
C LYS A 154 14.73 -6.92 4.70
N ASP A 155 13.53 -7.17 5.22
CA ASP A 155 13.28 -8.09 6.31
C ASP A 155 12.90 -9.46 5.73
N ASN A 156 13.92 -10.25 5.39
CA ASN A 156 13.73 -11.56 4.77
C ASN A 156 13.14 -12.59 5.74
N VAL A 157 13.24 -12.37 7.05
CA VAL A 157 12.61 -13.22 8.07
C VAL A 157 11.10 -13.02 8.04
N LEU A 158 10.65 -11.77 8.09
CA LEU A 158 9.23 -11.44 7.95
C LEU A 158 8.71 -11.88 6.57
N ALA A 159 9.48 -11.68 5.50
CA ALA A 159 9.08 -12.12 4.17
C ALA A 159 8.85 -13.64 4.11
N LEU A 160 9.73 -14.43 4.74
CA LEU A 160 9.59 -15.89 4.81
C LEU A 160 8.38 -16.30 5.65
N GLU A 161 8.13 -15.63 6.78
CA GLU A 161 6.95 -15.86 7.61
C GLU A 161 5.66 -15.69 6.81
N VAL A 162 5.49 -14.54 6.15
CA VAL A 162 4.30 -14.23 5.36
C VAL A 162 4.19 -15.13 4.13
N ALA A 163 5.32 -15.51 3.51
CA ALA A 163 5.30 -16.43 2.37
C ALA A 163 4.86 -17.84 2.77
N ARG A 164 5.26 -18.31 3.96
CA ARG A 164 4.80 -19.59 4.51
C ARG A 164 3.32 -19.54 4.88
N GLU A 165 2.85 -18.42 5.42
CA GLU A 165 1.42 -18.19 5.66
C GLU A 165 0.63 -18.34 4.36
N LEU A 166 1.03 -17.64 3.29
CA LEU A 166 0.38 -17.73 1.99
C LEU A 166 0.43 -19.15 1.39
N ALA A 167 1.61 -19.79 1.41
CA ALA A 167 1.79 -21.13 0.86
C ALA A 167 0.99 -22.21 1.60
N GLY A 168 0.66 -21.97 2.88
CA GLY A 168 -0.09 -22.88 3.74
C GLY A 168 -1.61 -22.70 3.68
N LEU A 169 -2.14 -21.74 2.92
CA LEU A 169 -3.58 -21.52 2.84
C LEU A 169 -4.29 -22.73 2.20
N PRO A 170 -5.39 -23.24 2.80
CA PRO A 170 -6.13 -24.39 2.28
C PRO A 170 -7.10 -23.97 1.15
N ILE A 171 -6.58 -23.27 0.14
CA ILE A 171 -7.34 -22.78 -1.01
C ILE A 171 -7.10 -23.74 -2.19
N PRO A 172 -8.14 -24.43 -2.72
CA PRO A 172 -7.98 -25.45 -3.75
C PRO A 172 -7.26 -24.95 -5.03
N ASP A 173 -7.60 -23.74 -5.48
CA ASP A 173 -7.11 -23.17 -6.74
C ASP A 173 -6.00 -22.13 -6.55
N LEU A 174 -5.24 -22.23 -5.46
CA LEU A 174 -4.13 -21.31 -5.23
C LEU A 174 -3.05 -21.50 -6.32
N PRO A 175 -2.62 -20.42 -7.00
CA PRO A 175 -1.63 -20.54 -8.06
C PRO A 175 -0.32 -21.18 -7.57
N PRO A 176 0.27 -22.12 -8.32
CA PRO A 176 1.45 -22.87 -7.85
C PRO A 176 2.66 -22.00 -7.45
N TRP A 177 2.86 -20.86 -8.11
CA TRP A 177 3.95 -19.93 -7.76
C TRP A 177 3.89 -19.44 -6.30
N THR A 178 2.71 -19.42 -5.67
CA THR A 178 2.55 -19.01 -4.26
C THR A 178 3.33 -19.92 -3.33
N ARG A 179 3.33 -21.23 -3.60
CA ARG A 179 4.10 -22.24 -2.84
C ARG A 179 5.60 -22.10 -3.03
N ALA A 180 6.03 -21.50 -4.14
CA ALA A 180 7.44 -21.23 -4.42
C ALA A 180 7.98 -19.98 -3.72
N MET A 181 7.12 -19.04 -3.28
CA MET A 181 7.54 -17.80 -2.61
C MET A 181 8.48 -18.00 -1.41
N PRO A 182 8.24 -18.97 -0.49
CA PRO A 182 9.16 -19.23 0.62
C PRO A 182 10.58 -19.56 0.17
N ALA A 183 10.76 -20.27 -0.95
CA ALA A 183 12.09 -20.61 -1.46
C ALA A 183 12.92 -19.37 -1.77
N TYR A 184 12.30 -18.35 -2.37
CA TYR A 184 13.00 -17.12 -2.69
C TYR A 184 13.38 -16.32 -1.44
N ALA A 185 12.55 -16.31 -0.40
CA ALA A 185 12.89 -15.68 0.88
C ALA A 185 14.00 -16.46 1.62
N MET A 186 13.95 -17.80 1.62
CA MET A 186 15.02 -18.66 2.17
C MET A 186 16.36 -18.41 1.50
N ALA A 187 16.38 -18.30 0.16
CA ALA A 187 17.60 -18.02 -0.57
C ALA A 187 18.23 -16.65 -0.22
N ASP A 188 17.41 -15.64 0.05
CA ASP A 188 17.87 -14.32 0.48
C ASP A 188 18.35 -14.30 1.94
N LEU A 189 17.90 -15.25 2.77
CA LEU A 189 18.47 -15.52 4.10
C LEU A 189 19.79 -16.32 4.05
N GLY A 190 20.19 -16.79 2.87
CA GLY A 190 21.37 -17.64 2.69
C GLY A 190 21.08 -19.14 2.79
N GLU A 191 19.84 -19.55 3.08
CA GLU A 191 19.39 -20.95 3.16
C GLU A 191 19.16 -21.55 1.76
N ARG A 192 20.19 -21.49 0.90
CA ARG A 192 20.07 -21.83 -0.53
C ARG A 192 19.78 -23.31 -0.77
N GLU A 193 20.32 -24.20 0.04
CA GLU A 193 20.05 -25.64 -0.07
C GLU A 193 18.58 -25.95 0.21
N ALA A 194 18.02 -25.37 1.27
CA ALA A 194 16.61 -25.50 1.60
C ALA A 194 15.71 -24.88 0.51
N ALA A 195 16.10 -23.73 -0.04
CA ALA A 195 15.41 -23.09 -1.16
C ALA A 195 15.36 -23.98 -2.40
N ILE A 196 16.49 -24.61 -2.77
CA ILE A 196 16.57 -25.55 -3.89
C ILE A 196 15.68 -26.77 -3.63
N ALA A 197 15.81 -27.38 -2.46
CA ALA A 197 15.04 -28.56 -2.09
C ALA A 197 13.52 -28.30 -2.17
N LEU A 198 13.07 -27.13 -1.72
CA LEU A 198 11.65 -26.75 -1.82
C LEU A 198 11.20 -26.59 -3.28
N LEU A 199 11.96 -25.90 -4.13
CA LEU A 199 11.57 -25.74 -5.55
C LEU A 199 11.54 -27.08 -6.27
N VAL A 200 12.51 -27.97 -6.02
CA VAL A 200 12.52 -29.32 -6.60
C VAL A 200 11.29 -30.12 -6.15
N ALA A 201 10.94 -30.05 -4.87
CA ALA A 201 9.75 -30.71 -4.35
C ALA A 201 8.47 -30.20 -5.04
N ILE A 202 8.30 -28.88 -5.18
CA ILE A 202 7.16 -28.28 -5.86
C ILE A 202 7.08 -28.71 -7.32
N MET A 203 8.21 -28.69 -8.03
CA MET A 203 8.27 -29.15 -9.42
C MET A 203 7.92 -30.63 -9.57
N ALA A 204 8.19 -31.46 -8.56
CA ALA A 204 7.83 -32.87 -8.57
C ALA A 204 6.35 -33.12 -8.22
N THR A 205 5.78 -32.37 -7.26
CA THR A 205 4.40 -32.56 -6.78
C THR A 205 3.35 -31.84 -7.62
N ASP A 206 3.66 -30.63 -8.09
CA ASP A 206 2.72 -29.73 -8.78
C ASP A 206 3.03 -29.58 -10.28
N ALA A 207 3.84 -30.47 -10.86
CA ALA A 207 4.28 -30.43 -12.25
C ALA A 207 3.16 -30.16 -13.28
N LYS A 208 1.95 -30.68 -13.02
CA LYS A 208 0.78 -30.57 -13.91
C LYS A 208 0.09 -29.22 -13.87
N HIS A 209 0.26 -28.46 -12.79
CA HIS A 209 -0.37 -27.16 -12.59
C HIS A 209 0.58 -26.00 -12.87
N LEU A 210 1.88 -26.28 -12.96
CA LEU A 210 2.89 -25.29 -13.33
C LEU A 210 2.84 -25.00 -14.83
N THR A 211 2.90 -23.72 -15.16
CA THR A 211 3.13 -23.26 -16.52
C THR A 211 4.58 -23.53 -16.95
N PRO A 212 4.87 -23.67 -18.26
CA PRO A 212 6.24 -23.83 -18.74
C PRO A 212 7.16 -22.68 -18.31
N GLU A 213 6.64 -21.45 -18.24
CA GLU A 213 7.38 -20.28 -17.82
C GLU A 213 7.79 -20.34 -16.34
N GLU A 214 6.89 -20.80 -15.47
CA GLU A 214 7.18 -21.00 -14.04
C GLU A 214 8.26 -22.06 -13.84
N VAL A 215 8.17 -23.19 -14.56
CA VAL A 215 9.18 -24.25 -14.53
C VAL A 215 10.56 -23.69 -14.93
N VAL A 216 10.63 -22.98 -16.06
CA VAL A 216 11.89 -22.36 -16.52
C VAL A 216 12.43 -21.35 -15.50
N GLY A 217 11.54 -20.56 -14.87
CA GLY A 217 11.89 -19.62 -13.81
C GLY A 217 12.49 -20.31 -12.57
N MET A 218 11.88 -21.40 -12.13
CA MET A 218 12.36 -22.20 -10.99
C MET A 218 13.71 -22.84 -11.29
N GLU A 219 13.86 -23.49 -12.45
CA GLU A 219 15.14 -24.09 -12.86
C GLU A 219 16.26 -23.06 -12.95
N LYS A 220 15.98 -21.87 -13.52
CA LYS A 220 16.96 -20.78 -13.60
C LYS A 220 17.39 -20.34 -12.21
N SER A 221 16.47 -20.31 -11.25
CA SER A 221 16.75 -19.96 -9.85
C SER A 221 17.61 -21.03 -9.17
N ILE A 222 17.27 -22.31 -9.33
CA ILE A 222 18.06 -23.45 -8.84
C ILE A 222 19.50 -23.38 -9.38
N ARG A 223 19.68 -23.28 -10.70
CA ARG A 223 21.01 -23.16 -11.34
C ARG A 223 21.79 -21.94 -10.87
N LYS A 224 21.10 -20.83 -10.56
CA LYS A 224 21.75 -19.63 -10.00
C LYS A 224 22.27 -19.92 -8.59
N TRP A 225 21.45 -20.53 -7.73
CA TRP A 225 21.82 -20.78 -6.35
C TRP A 225 22.88 -21.87 -6.19
N GLN A 226 22.87 -22.91 -7.04
CA GLN A 226 23.93 -23.93 -7.10
C GLN A 226 25.30 -23.30 -7.41
N ARG A 227 25.38 -22.47 -8.46
CA ARG A 227 26.62 -21.76 -8.81
C ARG A 227 27.14 -20.84 -7.70
N LEU A 228 26.25 -20.21 -6.95
CA LEU A 228 26.61 -19.36 -5.81
C LEU A 228 27.09 -20.16 -4.59
N GLY A 229 26.69 -21.44 -4.46
CA GLY A 229 27.20 -22.36 -3.45
C GLY A 229 28.56 -22.95 -3.81
N GLU A 230 28.79 -23.24 -5.10
CA GLU A 230 30.05 -23.78 -5.62
C GLU A 230 31.19 -22.75 -5.65
N GLY A 231 30.88 -21.45 -5.76
CA GLY A 231 31.85 -20.36 -5.74
C GLY A 231 32.35 -19.93 -4.35
N GLY A 232 32.08 -20.72 -3.31
CA GLY A 232 32.39 -20.39 -1.93
C GLY A 232 33.05 -21.53 -1.16
N GLN A 233 34.29 -21.88 -1.52
CA GLN A 233 35.31 -22.45 -0.61
C GLN A 233 36.69 -22.48 -1.29
N PRO A 234 37.79 -22.08 -0.63
CA PRO A 234 37.98 -20.97 0.32
C PRO A 234 38.51 -19.67 -0.34
#